data_AF-A0A4S2H634-F1
#
_entry.id   AF-A0A4S2H634-F1
#
_cell.length_a   1.000
_cell.length_b   1.000
_cell.length_c   1.000
_cell.angle_alpha   90.00
_cell.angle_beta   90.00
_cell.angle_gamma   90.00
#
_symmetry.space_group_name_H-M   'P 1'
#
loop_
_entity.id
_entity.type
_entity.pdbx_description
1 polymer ?
#
loop_
_entity_poly.entity_id
_entity_poly.type
_entity_poly.pdbx_seq_one_letter_code
_entity_poly.pdbx_strand_id
1 'polypeptide(L)' 'MKKYATGHCPTLDDEYRIQITYLDASTLHTQGFVKDGFRCEHSIHTGCRFPDCPIYESAPDTL' A
#
# COMPACT_ATOMS: atom_id res chain seq x y z
N MET A 1 -9.52 4.54 -5.00
CA MET A 1 -9.13 5.45 -3.90
C MET A 1 -7.64 5.32 -3.60
N LYS A 2 -6.94 6.40 -3.24
CA LYS A 2 -5.52 6.35 -2.83
C LYS A 2 -5.41 6.62 -1.34
N LYS A 3 -4.70 5.78 -0.60
CA LYS A 3 -4.35 6.02 0.82
C LYS A 3 -2.84 5.95 1.01
N TYR A 4 -2.37 6.65 2.02
CA TYR A 4 -0.98 6.61 2.41
C TYR A 4 -0.83 5.81 3.69
N ALA A 5 0.13 4.91 3.71
CA ALA A 5 0.54 4.17 4.89
C ALA A 5 2.02 4.47 5.13
N THR A 6 2.36 4.70 6.40
CA THR A 6 3.74 4.91 6.82
C THR A 6 4.12 3.78 7.74
N GLY A 7 5.34 3.27 7.62
CA GLY A 7 5.83 2.22 8.49
C GLY A 7 7.32 2.02 8.33
N HIS A 8 7.89 1.21 9.21
CA HIS A 8 9.31 0.93 9.21
C HIS A 8 9.66 -0.14 8.16
N CYS A 9 10.68 0.12 7.35
CA CYS A 9 11.22 -0.84 6.39
C CYS A 9 12.52 -1.46 6.96
N PRO A 10 12.49 -2.72 7.45
CA PRO A 10 13.64 -3.33 8.11
C PRO A 10 14.84 -3.51 7.17
N THR A 11 14.63 -3.62 5.86
CA THR A 11 15.70 -3.75 4.87
C THR A 11 16.59 -2.50 4.77
N LEU A 12 16.01 -1.35 5.10
CA LEU A 12 16.66 -0.04 4.96
C LEU A 12 16.85 0.64 6.32
N ASP A 13 16.38 -0.01 7.40
CA ASP A 13 16.37 0.48 8.78
C ASP A 13 15.84 1.92 8.90
N ASP A 14 14.80 2.25 8.13
CA ASP A 14 14.28 3.61 8.04
C ASP A 14 12.76 3.61 7.85
N GLU A 15 12.12 4.74 8.12
CA GLU A 15 10.68 4.91 8.01
C GLU A 15 10.28 5.31 6.60
N TYR A 16 9.41 4.51 5.97
CA TYR A 16 8.95 4.72 4.60
C TYR A 16 7.47 5.01 4.55
N ARG A 17 7.11 5.83 3.57
CA ARG A 17 5.73 6.07 3.19
C ARG A 17 5.44 5.40 1.85
N ILE A 18 4.36 4.63 1.83
CA ILE A 18 3.81 4.04 0.61
C ILE A 18 2.43 4.62 0.34
N GLN A 19 2.13 4.76 -0.94
CA GLN A 19 0.81 5.07 -1.47
C GLN A 19 0.14 3.79 -1.93
N ILE A 20 -0.90 3.38 -1.23
CA ILE A 20 -1.72 2.22 -1.54
C ILE A 20 -2.87 2.65 -2.44
N THR A 21 -3.03 1.95 -3.55
CA THR A 21 -4.14 2.11 -4.48
C THR A 21 -5.18 1.04 -4.18
N TYR A 22 -6.40 1.51 -3.95
CA TYR A 22 -7.58 0.68 -3.83
C TYR A 22 -8.45 0.88 -5.07
N LEU A 23 -8.88 -0.22 -5.68
CA LEU A 23 -9.85 -0.19 -6.77
C LEU A 23 -11.26 -0.15 -6.21
N ASP A 24 -12.14 0.56 -6.91
CA ASP A 24 -13.57 0.51 -6.59
C ASP A 24 -14.08 -0.88 -6.98
N ALA A 25 -14.57 -1.61 -5.98
CA ALA A 25 -15.23 -2.89 -6.13
C ALA A 25 -16.72 -2.76 -5.75
N SER A 26 -17.26 -1.55 -5.86
CA SER A 26 -18.64 -1.28 -5.53
C SER A 26 -19.55 -1.99 -6.52
N THR A 27 -20.55 -2.68 -5.99
CA THR A 27 -21.65 -3.26 -6.76
C THR A 27 -22.88 -2.38 -6.65
N LEU A 28 -23.96 -2.75 -7.35
CA LEU A 28 -25.26 -2.08 -7.24
C LEU A 28 -25.84 -2.09 -5.81
N HIS A 29 -25.40 -3.02 -4.95
CA HIS A 29 -25.92 -3.20 -3.59
C HIS A 29 -24.91 -2.88 -2.48
N THR A 30 -23.62 -2.82 -2.78
CA THR A 30 -22.55 -2.66 -1.80
C THR A 30 -21.51 -1.68 -2.31
N GLN A 31 -21.15 -0.69 -1.50
CA GLN A 31 -19.96 0.12 -1.76
C GLN A 31 -18.76 -0.53 -1.07
N GLY A 32 -17.63 -0.57 -1.75
CA GLY A 32 -16.41 -1.12 -1.18
C GLY A 32 -15.22 -0.93 -2.09
N PHE A 33 -14.04 -0.80 -1.49
CA PHE A 33 -12.79 -0.75 -2.25
C PHE A 33 -11.92 -1.94 -1.92
N VAL A 34 -11.24 -2.49 -2.92
CA VAL A 34 -10.29 -3.60 -2.74
C VAL A 34 -8.86 -3.11 -2.97
N LYS A 35 -7.94 -3.59 -2.15
CA LYS A 35 -6.51 -3.29 -2.25
C LYS A 35 -5.96 -3.90 -3.54
N ASP A 36 -5.35 -3.06 -4.39
CA ASP A 36 -4.87 -3.46 -5.73
C ASP A 36 -3.35 -3.46 -5.80
N GLY A 37 -2.72 -2.38 -5.32
CA GLY A 37 -1.27 -2.27 -5.35
C GLY A 37 -0.76 -1.11 -4.51
N PHE A 38 0.56 -0.94 -4.49
CA PHE A 38 1.18 0.20 -3.82
C PHE A 38 2.32 0.79 -4.63
N ARG A 39 2.64 2.05 -4.32
CA ARG A 39 3.78 2.78 -4.86
C ARG A 39 4.52 3.43 -3.72
N CYS A 40 5.83 3.23 -3.65
CA CYS A 40 6.65 3.84 -2.63
C CYS A 40 6.88 5.31 -2.99
N GLU A 41 6.74 6.20 -2.00
CA GLU A 41 6.94 7.64 -2.21
C GLU A 41 8.43 7.97 -2.32
N HIS A 42 9.28 7.18 -1.67
CA HIS A 42 10.73 7.24 -1.82
C HIS A 42 11.23 6.30 -2.94
N SER A 43 12.21 6.81 -3.70
CA SER A 43 12.72 6.25 -4.95
C SER A 43 12.83 4.71 -4.98
N ILE A 44 12.39 4.12 -6.09
CA ILE A 44 12.50 2.68 -6.45
C ILE A 44 13.90 2.07 -6.22
N HIS A 45 14.93 2.89 -6.08
CA HIS A 45 16.32 2.47 -5.88
C HIS A 45 16.67 2.07 -4.44
N THR A 46 15.87 2.47 -3.44
CA THR A 46 16.08 2.13 -2.03
C THR A 46 15.11 1.05 -1.59
N GLY A 47 15.22 -0.17 -2.11
CA GLY A 47 14.75 -1.39 -1.41
C GLY A 47 13.23 -1.64 -1.29
N CYS A 48 12.37 -0.73 -1.72
CA CYS A 48 10.92 -0.97 -1.71
C CYS A 48 10.54 -1.85 -2.92
N ARG A 49 10.66 -3.18 -2.78
CA ARG A 49 10.31 -4.16 -3.81
C ARG A 49 8.92 -4.72 -3.58
N PHE A 50 8.09 -4.66 -4.61
CA PHE A 50 6.89 -5.50 -4.72
C PHE A 50 7.34 -6.94 -4.97
N PRO A 51 6.82 -7.97 -4.29
CA PRO A 51 5.62 -7.98 -3.43
C PRO A 51 5.87 -7.86 -1.91
N ASP A 52 7.08 -8.04 -1.40
CA ASP A 52 7.37 -8.15 0.04
C ASP A 52 7.56 -6.79 0.75
N CYS A 53 6.48 -5.99 0.86
CA CYS A 53 6.50 -4.77 1.68
C CYS A 53 5.61 -4.92 2.92
N PRO A 54 6.17 -4.97 4.15
CA PRO A 54 5.39 -5.19 5.38
C PRO A 54 4.39 -4.05 5.65
N ILE A 55 4.66 -2.84 5.14
CA ILE A 55 3.76 -1.69 5.24
C ILE A 55 2.50 -1.90 4.37
N TYR A 56 2.64 -2.56 3.22
CA TYR A 56 1.51 -2.90 2.36
C TYR A 56 0.72 -4.12 2.87
N GLU A 57 1.42 -5.09 3.45
CA GLU A 57 0.78 -6.27 4.07
C GLU A 57 -0.04 -5.90 5.30
N SER A 58 0.45 -4.99 6.14
CA SER A 58 -0.29 -4.50 7.31
C SER A 58 -1.49 -3.62 6.98
N ALA A 59 -1.60 -3.14 5.73
CA ALA A 59 -2.74 -2.33 5.31
C ALA A 59 -3.99 -3.18 5.03
N PRO A 60 -5.19 -2.69 5.37
CA PRO A 60 -6.43 -3.44 5.19
C PRO A 60 -6.65 -3.79 3.72
N ASP A 61 -7.12 -5.01 3.45
CA ASP A 61 -7.40 -5.47 2.08
C ASP A 61 -8.65 -4.81 1.49
N THR A 62 -9.53 -4.27 2.33
CA THR A 62 -10.77 -3.60 1.90
C THR A 62 -11.05 -2.33 2.71
N LEU A 63 -11.68 -1.33 2.07
CA LEU A 63 -12.16 -0.10 2.70
C LEU A 63 -13.67 0.09 2.50
#